data_AF-A0A966C6F2-F1
#
_entry.id   AF-A0A966C6F2-F1
#
_cell.length_a   1.000
_cell.length_b   1.000
_cell.length_c   1.000
_cell.angle_alpha   90.00
_cell.angle_beta   90.00
_cell.angle_gamma   90.00
#
_symmetry.space_group_name_H-M   'P 1'
#
loop_
_entity.id
_entity.type
_entity.pdbx_description
1 polymer ?
#
loop_
_entity_poly.entity_id
_entity_poly.type
_entity_poly.pdbx_seq_one_letter_code
_entity_poly.pdbx_strand_id
1 'polypeptide(L)'
;IRLAWYFIVLPCLLLNYFGQGAALLSGDDRVIANPFFALAPPVLLYPVVMVSTVAAIIASQALISGSFSLAQQAMQLGYSPRLNIIHTSSAARGQIYIPEVNGILFLACCTLALAFRSSTNLAAAYGLAVTGTMVITSVLMYAVARQRWGWSTLKATVVVGLLLCFDLPFLGANLSKVVHGGWVPLVIGGAILAVLTTWKLGRTLLAEGMRRGLVPIEAFLSSLHIEHPVRVAGTAVFMTSNLDVTPPVLLHHFKHNKVLHEQVILLYVVTENVPKVDPADRVRVRNLGDGVYGVVAHYGFVEHPNVPRAIKQCREFGLRVRMSDVSYYLGRETLLTSRKGGMWHWRKSLFAFL
;
A
#
# COMPACT_ATOMS: atom_id res chain seq x y z
N ILE A 1 6.85 -18.60 -16.06
CA ILE A 1 7.98 -17.84 -15.45
C ILE A 1 9.22 -18.70 -15.29
N ARG A 2 9.25 -19.73 -14.41
CA ARG A 2 10.46 -20.55 -14.18
C ARG A 2 11.05 -21.20 -15.45
N LEU A 3 10.21 -21.81 -16.29
CA LEU A 3 10.66 -22.41 -17.56
C LEU A 3 11.25 -21.36 -18.51
N ALA A 4 10.56 -20.23 -18.70
CA ALA A 4 11.07 -19.13 -19.52
C ALA A 4 12.42 -18.60 -19.00
N TRP A 5 12.61 -18.52 -17.68
CA TRP A 5 13.88 -18.10 -17.11
C TRP A 5 15.01 -19.08 -17.45
N TYR A 6 14.85 -20.36 -17.15
CA TYR A 6 15.93 -21.34 -17.30
C TYR A 6 16.22 -21.72 -18.76
N PHE A 7 15.22 -21.74 -19.64
CA PHE A 7 15.39 -22.20 -21.02
C PHE A 7 15.58 -21.08 -22.03
N ILE A 8 15.21 -19.84 -21.70
CA ILE A 8 15.32 -18.71 -22.63
C ILE A 8 16.22 -17.63 -22.04
N VAL A 9 15.82 -17.04 -20.91
CA VAL A 9 16.50 -15.84 -20.39
C VAL A 9 17.93 -16.13 -19.95
N LEU A 10 18.14 -17.14 -19.11
CA LEU A 10 19.46 -17.52 -18.60
C LEU A 10 20.47 -17.86 -19.71
N PRO A 11 20.17 -18.77 -20.65
CA PRO A 11 21.13 -19.09 -21.72
C PRO A 11 21.40 -17.89 -22.63
N CYS A 12 20.38 -17.10 -22.98
CA CYS A 12 20.58 -15.89 -23.78
C CYS A 12 21.47 -14.85 -23.06
N LEU A 13 21.27 -14.61 -21.76
CA LEU A 13 22.10 -13.70 -20.98
C LEU A 13 23.54 -14.20 -20.89
N LEU A 14 23.73 -15.49 -20.62
CA LEU A 14 25.05 -16.11 -20.48
C LEU A 14 25.83 -16.02 -21.80
N LEU A 15 25.21 -16.35 -22.93
CA LEU A 15 25.80 -16.19 -24.26
C LEU A 15 26.14 -14.72 -24.56
N ASN A 16 25.26 -13.79 -24.19
CA ASN A 16 25.51 -12.37 -24.40
C ASN A 16 26.71 -11.87 -23.58
N TYR A 17 26.79 -12.18 -22.28
CA TYR A 17 27.91 -11.79 -21.44
C TYR A 17 29.23 -12.45 -21.86
N PHE A 18 29.21 -13.72 -22.27
CA PHE A 18 30.40 -14.39 -22.80
C PHE A 18 30.86 -13.77 -24.12
N GLY A 19 29.93 -13.41 -25.01
CA GLY A 19 30.24 -12.65 -26.22
C GLY A 19 30.88 -11.30 -25.91
N GLN A 20 30.32 -10.54 -24.96
CA GLN A 20 30.90 -9.25 -24.54
C GLN A 20 32.31 -9.43 -23.94
N GLY A 21 32.51 -10.46 -23.12
CA GLY A 21 33.82 -10.79 -22.56
C GLY A 21 34.85 -11.14 -23.63
N ALA A 22 34.47 -11.98 -24.60
CA ALA A 22 35.35 -12.33 -25.73
C ALA A 22 35.68 -11.11 -26.59
N ALA A 23 34.71 -10.23 -26.85
CA ALA A 23 34.93 -8.99 -27.61
C ALA A 23 35.86 -8.02 -26.86
N LEU A 24 35.73 -7.89 -25.53
CA LEU A 24 36.64 -7.06 -24.73
C LEU A 24 38.09 -7.59 -24.77
N LEU A 25 38.27 -8.91 -24.77
CA LEU A 25 39.59 -9.54 -24.89
C LEU A 25 40.24 -9.35 -26.26
N SER A 26 39.49 -8.98 -27.29
CA SER A 26 40.04 -8.69 -28.63
C SER A 26 40.84 -7.38 -28.68
N GLY A 27 40.69 -6.50 -27.69
CA GLY A 27 41.43 -5.24 -27.59
C GLY A 27 40.92 -4.10 -28.47
N ASP A 28 39.74 -4.22 -29.09
CA ASP A 28 39.14 -3.14 -29.89
C ASP A 28 38.52 -2.05 -29.00
N ASP A 29 39.03 -0.82 -29.11
CA ASP A 29 38.56 0.37 -28.38
C ASP A 29 37.06 0.65 -28.59
N ARG A 30 36.50 0.25 -29.75
CA ARG A 30 35.06 0.39 -30.03
C ARG A 30 34.20 -0.44 -29.08
N VAL A 31 34.73 -1.57 -28.63
CA VAL A 31 34.04 -2.49 -27.71
C VAL A 31 34.03 -1.93 -26.30
N ILE A 32 35.06 -1.19 -25.88
CA ILE A 32 35.15 -0.61 -24.53
C ILE A 32 34.05 0.43 -24.29
N ALA A 33 33.73 1.24 -25.30
CA ALA A 33 32.73 2.30 -25.16
C ALA A 33 31.30 1.76 -25.03
N ASN A 34 30.92 0.76 -25.83
CA ASN A 34 29.58 0.16 -25.81
C ASN A 34 29.63 -1.35 -26.16
N PRO A 35 30.00 -2.22 -25.20
CA PRO A 35 30.22 -3.65 -25.48
C PRO A 35 29.01 -4.34 -26.09
N PHE A 36 27.80 -3.98 -25.65
CA PHE A 36 26.56 -4.59 -26.14
C PHE A 36 26.29 -4.29 -27.62
N PHE A 37 26.41 -3.02 -28.03
CA PHE A 37 26.13 -2.62 -29.42
C PHE A 37 27.27 -2.95 -30.36
N ALA A 38 28.52 -3.00 -29.86
CA ALA A 38 29.68 -3.39 -30.64
C ALA A 38 29.64 -4.85 -31.11
N LEU A 39 28.89 -5.72 -30.41
CA LEU A 39 28.66 -7.11 -30.83
C LEU A 39 27.74 -7.23 -32.05
N ALA A 40 26.92 -6.21 -32.35
CA ALA A 40 26.00 -6.26 -33.47
C ALA A 40 26.73 -5.95 -34.78
N PRO A 41 26.55 -6.76 -35.84
CA PRO A 41 27.01 -6.41 -37.18
C PRO A 41 26.43 -5.06 -37.61
N PRO A 42 27.13 -4.25 -38.44
CA PRO A 42 26.68 -2.90 -38.81
C PRO A 42 25.25 -2.84 -39.38
N VAL A 43 24.85 -3.86 -40.15
CA VAL A 43 23.51 -3.97 -40.75
C VAL A 43 22.41 -4.19 -39.69
N LEU A 44 22.74 -4.84 -38.58
CA LEU A 44 21.80 -5.16 -37.50
C LEU A 44 21.80 -4.12 -36.36
N LEU A 45 22.70 -3.14 -36.39
CA LEU A 45 22.84 -2.15 -35.32
C LEU A 45 21.52 -1.39 -35.05
N TYR A 46 20.90 -0.80 -36.07
CA TYR A 46 19.64 -0.07 -35.91
C TYR A 46 18.46 -0.97 -35.48
N PRO A 47 18.25 -2.17 -36.07
CA PRO A 47 17.28 -3.13 -35.54
C PRO A 47 17.50 -3.46 -34.06
N VAL A 48 18.74 -3.71 -33.63
CA VAL A 48 19.06 -4.02 -32.22
C VAL A 48 18.74 -2.82 -31.32
N VAL A 49 19.09 -1.60 -31.72
CA VAL A 49 18.75 -0.37 -30.98
C VAL A 49 17.24 -0.23 -30.81
N MET A 50 16.45 -0.49 -31.86
CA MET A 50 14.99 -0.43 -31.78
C MET A 50 14.45 -1.46 -30.78
N VAL A 51 14.88 -2.71 -30.87
CA VAL A 51 14.45 -3.78 -29.96
C VAL A 51 14.85 -3.48 -28.51
N SER A 52 16.09 -3.03 -28.29
CA SER A 52 16.57 -2.62 -26.96
C SER A 52 15.76 -1.46 -26.38
N THR A 53 15.36 -0.50 -27.21
CA THR A 53 14.53 0.64 -26.79
C THR A 53 13.13 0.17 -26.38
N VAL A 54 12.49 -0.69 -27.17
CA VAL A 54 11.19 -1.30 -26.82
C VAL A 54 11.30 -2.11 -25.53
N ALA A 55 12.38 -2.89 -25.36
CA ALA A 55 12.62 -3.65 -24.14
C ALA A 55 12.78 -2.73 -22.91
N ALA A 56 13.47 -1.59 -23.05
CA ALA A 56 13.60 -0.60 -21.98
C ALA A 56 12.24 0.02 -21.58
N ILE A 57 11.37 0.30 -22.55
CA ILE A 57 10.00 0.79 -22.30
C ILE A 57 9.21 -0.28 -21.53
N ILE A 58 9.25 -1.54 -21.96
CA ILE A 58 8.55 -2.65 -21.30
C ILE A 58 9.05 -2.81 -19.85
N ALA A 59 10.37 -2.76 -19.64
CA ALA A 59 10.96 -2.84 -18.31
C ALA A 59 10.50 -1.69 -17.40
N SER A 60 10.42 -0.47 -17.93
CA SER A 60 9.88 0.69 -17.20
C SER A 60 8.41 0.49 -16.79
N GLN A 61 7.57 -0.02 -17.70
CA GLN A 61 6.16 -0.31 -17.39
C GLN A 61 5.99 -1.39 -16.32
N ALA A 62 6.83 -2.42 -16.35
CA ALA A 62 6.85 -3.46 -15.33
C ALA A 62 7.22 -2.88 -13.94
N LEU A 63 8.19 -1.96 -13.88
CA LEU A 63 8.60 -1.31 -12.63
C LEU A 63 7.51 -0.40 -12.07
N ILE A 64 6.84 0.39 -12.92
CA ILE A 64 5.72 1.26 -12.51
C ILE A 64 4.59 0.41 -11.92
N SER A 65 4.20 -0.67 -12.62
CA SER A 65 3.16 -1.59 -12.15
C SER A 65 3.55 -2.32 -10.86
N GLY A 66 4.82 -2.73 -10.74
CA GLY A 66 5.36 -3.31 -9.52
C GLY A 66 5.31 -2.34 -8.32
N SER A 67 5.58 -1.06 -8.57
CA SER A 67 5.52 -0.01 -7.54
C SER A 67 4.09 0.19 -7.02
N PHE A 68 3.08 0.14 -7.89
CA PHE A 68 1.67 0.17 -7.45
C PHE A 68 1.33 -1.03 -6.55
N SER A 69 1.82 -2.22 -6.91
CA SER A 69 1.60 -3.43 -6.12
C SER A 69 2.23 -3.32 -4.72
N LEU A 70 3.46 -2.80 -4.63
CA LEU A 70 4.14 -2.57 -3.35
C LEU A 70 3.42 -1.51 -2.50
N ALA A 71 2.95 -0.43 -3.12
CA ALA A 71 2.17 0.60 -2.42
C ALA A 71 0.84 0.03 -1.88
N GLN A 72 0.12 -0.78 -2.67
CA GLN A 72 -1.09 -1.46 -2.23
C GLN A 72 -0.80 -2.42 -1.06
N GLN A 73 0.28 -3.19 -1.12
CA GLN A 73 0.70 -4.07 -0.01
C GLN A 73 1.02 -3.27 1.27
N ALA A 74 1.71 -2.15 1.14
CA ALA A 74 2.00 -1.25 2.26
C ALA A 74 0.70 -0.68 2.88
N MET A 75 -0.29 -0.31 2.05
CA MET A 75 -1.61 0.11 2.53
C MET A 75 -2.33 -1.00 3.30
N GLN A 76 -2.33 -2.23 2.78
CA GLN A 76 -2.98 -3.38 3.42
C GLN A 76 -2.36 -3.73 4.78
N LEU A 77 -1.04 -3.57 4.92
CA LEU A 77 -0.31 -3.75 6.19
C LEU A 77 -0.43 -2.53 7.13
N GLY A 78 -1.09 -1.46 6.69
CA GLY A 78 -1.29 -0.23 7.44
C GLY A 78 -0.03 0.63 7.59
N TYR A 79 0.93 0.50 6.68
CA TYR A 79 2.16 1.31 6.64
C TYR A 79 2.03 2.58 5.80
N SER A 80 1.02 2.69 4.94
CA SER A 80 0.76 3.87 4.10
C SER A 80 -0.64 4.45 4.35
N PRO A 81 -0.84 5.77 4.18
CA PRO A 81 -2.18 6.34 4.01
C PRO A 81 -2.93 5.68 2.87
N ARG A 82 -4.26 5.82 2.91
CA ARG A 82 -5.10 5.32 1.82
C ARG A 82 -4.91 6.20 0.60
N LEU A 83 -4.27 5.65 -0.42
CA LEU A 83 -4.15 6.28 -1.74
C LEU A 83 -5.36 5.92 -2.61
N ASN A 84 -5.62 6.73 -3.63
CA ASN A 84 -6.69 6.42 -4.58
C ASN A 84 -6.27 5.26 -5.48
N ILE A 85 -6.94 4.12 -5.35
CA ILE A 85 -6.70 2.94 -6.20
C ILE A 85 -7.75 2.90 -7.29
N ILE A 86 -7.32 3.10 -8.54
CA ILE A 86 -8.17 2.94 -9.71
C ILE A 86 -7.93 1.54 -10.26
N HIS A 87 -8.96 0.69 -10.21
CA HIS A 87 -8.92 -0.63 -10.81
C HIS A 87 -9.06 -0.50 -12.33
N THR A 88 -8.01 -0.84 -13.07
CA THR A 88 -8.02 -0.75 -14.55
C THR A 88 -8.66 -1.97 -15.21
N SER A 89 -8.87 -3.05 -14.46
CA SER A 89 -9.63 -4.22 -14.91
C SER A 89 -10.51 -4.79 -13.81
N SER A 90 -11.71 -5.19 -14.19
CA SER A 90 -12.67 -5.91 -13.34
C SER A 90 -12.30 -7.39 -13.16
N ALA A 91 -11.47 -7.95 -14.05
CA ALA A 91 -11.11 -9.36 -14.06
C ALA A 91 -9.79 -9.66 -13.31
N ALA A 92 -8.87 -8.71 -13.27
CA ALA A 92 -7.53 -8.91 -12.70
C ALA A 92 -7.25 -7.96 -11.53
N ARG A 93 -7.27 -8.50 -10.31
CA ARG A 93 -7.02 -7.73 -9.06
C ARG A 93 -5.70 -6.96 -9.05
N GLY A 94 -4.67 -7.47 -9.75
CA GLY A 94 -3.34 -6.85 -9.83
C GLY A 94 -3.23 -5.71 -10.84
N GLN A 95 -4.26 -5.46 -11.66
CA GLN A 95 -4.29 -4.35 -12.59
C GLN A 95 -4.87 -3.12 -11.88
N ILE A 96 -3.96 -2.42 -11.21
CA ILE A 96 -4.24 -1.22 -10.42
C ILE A 96 -3.42 -0.05 -10.93
N TYR A 97 -4.01 1.13 -10.87
CA TYR A 97 -3.36 2.40 -11.13
C TYR A 97 -3.48 3.28 -9.88
N ILE A 98 -2.36 3.84 -9.44
CA ILE A 98 -2.30 4.74 -8.29
C ILE A 98 -1.70 6.08 -8.77
N PRO A 99 -2.54 7.10 -9.07
CA PRO A 99 -2.10 8.36 -9.66
C PRO A 99 -0.98 9.05 -8.88
N GLU A 100 -1.06 9.02 -7.56
CA GLU A 100 -0.11 9.69 -6.66
C GLU A 100 1.28 9.05 -6.76
N VAL A 101 1.34 7.70 -6.75
CA VAL A 101 2.60 6.97 -6.92
C VAL A 101 3.18 7.22 -8.31
N ASN A 102 2.33 7.23 -9.33
CA ASN A 102 2.76 7.49 -10.71
C ASN A 102 3.34 8.90 -10.87
N GLY A 103 2.68 9.91 -10.27
CA GLY A 103 3.15 11.29 -10.27
C GLY A 103 4.48 11.46 -9.55
N ILE A 104 4.65 10.82 -8.38
CA ILE A 104 5.92 10.82 -7.65
C ILE A 104 7.02 10.15 -8.47
N LEU A 105 6.75 9.00 -9.08
CA LEU A 105 7.70 8.30 -9.95
C LEU A 105 8.11 9.17 -11.14
N PHE A 106 7.16 9.82 -11.81
CA PHE A 106 7.43 10.72 -12.93
C PHE A 106 8.37 11.86 -12.52
N LEU A 107 8.03 12.58 -11.44
CA LEU A 107 8.85 13.68 -10.93
C LEU A 107 10.24 13.19 -10.50
N ALA A 108 10.33 12.04 -9.82
CA ALA A 108 11.60 11.45 -9.41
C ALA A 108 12.46 11.08 -10.63
N CYS A 109 11.88 10.43 -11.64
CA CYS A 109 12.58 10.06 -12.88
C CYS A 109 13.09 11.30 -13.63
N CYS A 110 12.26 12.33 -13.82
CA CYS A 110 12.68 13.58 -14.45
C CYS A 110 13.81 14.27 -13.66
N THR A 111 13.67 14.36 -12.33
CA THR A 111 14.67 14.97 -11.46
C THR A 111 16.00 14.23 -11.53
N LEU A 112 15.98 12.89 -11.45
CA LEU A 112 17.18 12.06 -11.54
C LEU A 112 17.85 12.18 -12.92
N ALA A 113 17.08 12.17 -14.01
CA ALA A 113 17.61 12.32 -15.36
C ALA A 113 18.33 13.68 -15.54
N LEU A 114 17.71 14.77 -15.07
CA LEU A 114 18.27 16.13 -15.17
C LEU A 114 19.45 16.38 -14.22
N ALA A 115 19.45 15.75 -13.04
CA ALA A 115 20.51 15.88 -12.04
C ALA A 115 21.76 15.08 -12.42
N PHE A 116 21.60 13.82 -12.84
CA PHE A 116 22.72 12.93 -13.11
C PHE A 116 23.37 13.17 -14.49
N ARG A 117 22.57 13.55 -15.51
CA ARG A 117 22.96 13.89 -16.90
C ARG A 117 23.77 12.85 -17.69
N SER A 118 24.40 11.90 -17.02
CA SER A 118 25.22 10.82 -17.56
C SER A 118 24.71 9.47 -17.04
N SER A 119 24.62 8.50 -17.95
CA SER A 119 24.22 7.12 -17.67
C SER A 119 25.15 6.43 -16.67
N THR A 120 26.45 6.76 -16.67
CA THR A 120 27.44 6.17 -15.77
C THR A 120 27.16 6.51 -14.30
N ASN A 121 26.79 7.76 -14.02
CA ASN A 121 26.50 8.19 -12.65
C ASN A 121 25.17 7.60 -12.15
N LEU A 122 24.19 7.44 -13.05
CA LEU A 122 22.92 6.78 -12.72
C LEU A 122 23.10 5.27 -12.44
N ALA A 123 24.01 4.61 -13.16
CA ALA A 123 24.32 3.20 -12.96
C ALA A 123 24.93 2.91 -11.57
N ALA A 124 25.75 3.84 -11.05
CA ALA A 124 26.29 3.74 -9.69
C ALA A 124 25.20 3.73 -8.61
N ALA A 125 24.19 4.61 -8.75
CA ALA A 125 23.04 4.66 -7.84
C ALA A 125 22.20 3.38 -7.90
N TYR A 126 21.89 2.89 -9.10
CA TYR A 126 21.13 1.66 -9.28
C TYR A 126 21.82 0.43 -8.67
N GLY A 127 23.14 0.29 -8.87
CA GLY A 127 23.92 -0.85 -8.38
C GLY A 127 23.84 -1.02 -6.86
N LEU A 128 23.91 0.08 -6.10
CA LEU A 128 23.81 0.03 -4.65
C LEU A 128 22.42 -0.41 -4.17
N ALA A 129 21.35 0.12 -4.78
CA ALA A 129 19.98 -0.23 -4.40
C ALA A 129 19.68 -1.72 -4.66
N VAL A 130 20.10 -2.24 -5.81
CA VAL A 130 19.87 -3.63 -6.20
C VAL A 130 20.68 -4.60 -5.35
N THR A 131 21.98 -4.36 -5.19
CA THR A 131 22.84 -5.23 -4.36
C THR A 131 22.43 -5.20 -2.90
N GLY A 132 22.03 -4.04 -2.37
CA GLY A 132 21.45 -3.92 -1.04
C GLY A 132 20.16 -4.74 -0.89
N THR A 133 19.28 -4.68 -1.89
CA THR A 133 18.06 -5.49 -1.92
C THR A 133 18.38 -6.98 -1.97
N MET A 134 19.36 -7.41 -2.77
CA MET A 134 19.80 -8.81 -2.84
C MET A 134 20.25 -9.32 -1.48
N VAL A 135 21.14 -8.59 -0.79
CA VAL A 135 21.59 -8.93 0.58
C VAL A 135 20.40 -9.03 1.54
N ILE A 136 19.49 -8.05 1.56
CA ILE A 136 18.30 -8.07 2.42
C ILE A 136 17.44 -9.31 2.11
N THR A 137 17.21 -9.62 0.83
CA THR A 137 16.42 -10.78 0.43
C THR A 137 17.08 -12.10 0.79
N SER A 138 18.41 -12.21 0.68
CA SER A 138 19.18 -13.39 1.11
C SER A 138 19.04 -13.61 2.63
N VAL A 139 19.10 -12.54 3.43
CA VAL A 139 18.86 -12.62 4.89
C VAL A 139 17.41 -12.98 5.22
N LEU A 140 16.42 -12.38 4.54
CA LEU A 140 15.01 -12.74 4.74
C LEU A 140 14.72 -14.17 4.32
N MET A 141 15.37 -14.66 3.26
CA MET A 141 15.28 -16.05 2.81
C MET A 141 15.75 -17.02 3.89
N TYR A 142 16.80 -16.68 4.65
CA TYR A 142 17.21 -17.49 5.81
C TYR A 142 16.11 -17.60 6.86
N ALA A 143 15.48 -16.48 7.22
CA ALA A 143 14.38 -16.46 8.19
C ALA A 143 13.19 -17.31 7.69
N VAL A 144 12.82 -17.19 6.41
CA VAL A 144 11.76 -17.99 5.80
C VAL A 144 12.12 -19.48 5.75
N ALA A 145 13.34 -19.83 5.35
CA ALA A 145 13.79 -21.22 5.27
C ALA A 145 13.76 -21.90 6.65
N ARG A 146 14.12 -21.17 7.71
CA ARG A 146 14.10 -21.67 9.10
C ARG A 146 12.68 -21.75 9.68
N GLN A 147 11.89 -20.67 9.56
CA GLN A 147 10.61 -20.55 10.26
C GLN A 147 9.41 -21.10 9.48
N ARG A 148 9.45 -21.05 8.15
CA ARG A 148 8.32 -21.48 7.30
C ARG A 148 8.56 -22.80 6.59
N TRP A 149 9.79 -23.06 6.14
CA TRP A 149 10.13 -24.30 5.43
C TRP A 149 10.72 -25.39 6.34
N GLY A 150 11.03 -25.06 7.60
CA GLY A 150 11.54 -26.01 8.58
C GLY A 150 12.92 -26.58 8.25
N TRP A 151 13.74 -25.90 7.44
CA TRP A 151 15.07 -26.39 7.08
C TRP A 151 16.00 -26.42 8.30
N SER A 152 16.90 -27.41 8.35
CA SER A 152 17.96 -27.46 9.35
C SER A 152 18.87 -26.22 9.26
N THR A 153 19.47 -25.82 10.39
CA THR A 153 20.36 -24.65 10.43
C THR A 153 21.48 -24.78 9.41
N LEU A 154 22.09 -25.96 9.31
CA LEU A 154 23.16 -26.23 8.36
C LEU A 154 22.72 -26.01 6.91
N LYS A 155 21.59 -26.59 6.50
CA LYS A 155 21.08 -26.45 5.12
C LYS A 155 20.77 -25.00 4.78
N ALA A 156 20.11 -24.28 5.68
CA ALA A 156 19.78 -22.87 5.48
C ALA A 156 21.04 -21.99 5.40
N THR A 157 22.01 -22.21 6.30
CA THR A 157 23.26 -21.45 6.33
C THR A 157 24.12 -21.73 5.11
N VAL A 158 24.22 -22.98 4.63
CA VAL A 158 25.00 -23.30 3.42
C VAL A 158 24.41 -22.60 2.20
N VAL A 159 23.10 -22.70 1.99
CA VAL A 159 22.45 -22.10 0.81
C VAL A 159 22.52 -20.58 0.85
N VAL A 160 22.14 -19.96 1.98
CA VAL A 160 22.15 -18.50 2.10
C VAL A 160 23.58 -17.96 2.19
N GLY A 161 24.47 -18.69 2.85
CA GLY A 161 25.90 -18.34 2.92
C GLY A 161 26.54 -18.32 1.54
N LEU A 162 26.20 -19.26 0.66
CA LEU A 162 26.64 -19.24 -0.73
C LEU A 162 26.14 -17.98 -1.47
N LEU A 163 24.87 -17.60 -1.30
CA LEU A 163 24.34 -16.38 -1.92
C LEU A 163 25.04 -15.12 -1.38
N LEU A 164 25.17 -15.01 -0.05
CA LEU A 164 25.83 -13.87 0.59
C LEU A 164 27.33 -13.79 0.27
N CYS A 165 27.98 -14.91 -0.05
CA CYS A 165 29.37 -14.93 -0.51
C CYS A 165 29.55 -14.15 -1.82
N PHE A 166 28.53 -14.10 -2.67
CA PHE A 166 28.53 -13.24 -3.87
C PHE A 166 27.98 -11.85 -3.56
N ASP A 167 26.85 -11.75 -2.85
CA ASP A 167 26.17 -10.47 -2.64
C ASP A 167 27.00 -9.48 -1.81
N LEU A 168 27.69 -9.94 -0.76
CA LEU A 168 28.45 -9.07 0.15
C LEU A 168 29.67 -8.40 -0.53
N PRO A 169 30.52 -9.12 -1.29
CA PRO A 169 31.57 -8.47 -2.08
C PRO A 169 31.02 -7.48 -3.11
N PHE A 170 29.91 -7.82 -3.79
CA PHE A 170 29.27 -6.91 -4.75
C PHE A 170 28.74 -5.65 -4.07
N LEU A 171 28.11 -5.78 -2.90
CA LEU A 171 27.68 -4.63 -2.10
C LEU A 171 28.88 -3.80 -1.62
N GLY A 172 29.95 -4.45 -1.15
CA GLY A 172 31.20 -3.80 -0.74
C GLY A 172 31.83 -2.98 -1.87
N ALA A 173 31.87 -3.53 -3.09
CA ALA A 173 32.36 -2.83 -4.27
C ALA A 173 31.48 -1.60 -4.60
N ASN A 174 30.15 -1.71 -4.46
CA ASN A 174 29.23 -0.60 -4.71
C ASN A 174 29.24 0.45 -3.58
N LEU A 175 29.65 0.10 -2.35
CA LEU A 175 29.78 1.05 -1.24
C LEU A 175 30.80 2.15 -1.56
N SER A 176 31.88 1.84 -2.26
CA SER A 176 32.86 2.85 -2.70
C SER A 176 32.24 3.92 -3.62
N LYS A 177 31.15 3.58 -4.33
CA LYS A 177 30.44 4.48 -5.24
C LYS A 177 29.40 5.35 -4.54
N VAL A 178 29.22 5.23 -3.23
CA VAL A 178 28.28 6.06 -2.45
C VAL A 178 28.57 7.55 -2.64
N VAL A 179 29.85 7.94 -2.63
CA VAL A 179 30.29 9.33 -2.81
C VAL A 179 30.00 9.84 -4.23
N HIS A 180 29.91 8.94 -5.22
CA HIS A 180 29.66 9.24 -6.62
C HIS A 180 28.17 9.10 -7.02
N GLY A 181 27.25 9.28 -6.06
CA GLY A 181 25.81 9.28 -6.30
C GLY A 181 25.06 8.06 -5.77
N GLY A 182 25.77 7.05 -5.22
CA GLY A 182 25.14 5.92 -4.52
C GLY A 182 24.37 6.31 -3.26
N TRP A 183 24.59 7.50 -2.69
CA TRP A 183 23.83 7.99 -1.54
C TRP A 183 22.35 8.28 -1.87
N VAL A 184 22.00 8.56 -3.14
CA VAL A 184 20.65 8.94 -3.56
C VAL A 184 19.58 7.89 -3.22
N PRO A 185 19.71 6.61 -3.62
CA PRO A 185 18.74 5.58 -3.24
C PRO A 185 18.66 5.36 -1.73
N LEU A 186 19.74 5.57 -0.97
CA LEU A 186 19.71 5.48 0.49
C LEU A 186 18.86 6.60 1.11
N VAL A 187 18.98 7.83 0.59
CA VAL A 187 18.16 8.97 1.04
C VAL A 187 16.70 8.76 0.67
N ILE A 188 16.41 8.32 -0.56
CA ILE A 188 15.03 8.02 -0.98
C ILE A 188 14.44 6.90 -0.10
N GLY A 189 15.19 5.80 0.09
CA GLY A 189 14.77 4.70 0.96
C GLY A 189 14.55 5.13 2.41
N GLY A 190 15.45 5.94 2.96
CA GLY A 190 15.33 6.51 4.30
C GLY A 190 14.11 7.43 4.44
N ALA A 191 13.83 8.26 3.44
CA ALA A 191 12.65 9.13 3.41
C ALA A 191 11.35 8.32 3.36
N ILE A 192 11.28 7.30 2.50
CA ILE A 192 10.13 6.39 2.44
C ILE A 192 9.96 5.66 3.78
N LEU A 193 11.03 5.14 4.37
CA LEU A 193 10.98 4.47 5.67
C LEU A 193 10.50 5.43 6.78
N ALA A 194 10.95 6.68 6.77
CA ALA A 194 10.50 7.70 7.70
C ALA A 194 8.99 7.96 7.56
N VAL A 195 8.46 8.03 6.34
CA VAL A 195 7.02 8.16 6.07
C VAL A 195 6.27 6.93 6.59
N LEU A 196 6.69 5.72 6.20
CA LEU A 196 5.99 4.47 6.58
C LEU A 196 5.96 4.26 8.10
N THR A 197 7.09 4.46 8.77
CA THR A 197 7.19 4.31 10.22
C THR A 197 6.43 5.41 10.96
N THR A 198 6.42 6.65 10.45
CA THR A 198 5.62 7.75 11.01
C THR A 198 4.14 7.49 10.89
N TRP A 199 3.68 7.06 9.72
CA TRP A 199 2.29 6.70 9.50
C TRP A 199 1.84 5.57 10.44
N LYS A 200 2.61 4.47 10.48
CA LYS A 200 2.29 3.32 11.34
C LYS A 200 2.21 3.71 12.81
N LEU A 201 3.21 4.43 13.32
CA LEU A 201 3.23 4.88 14.70
C LEU A 201 2.08 5.84 15.01
N GLY A 202 1.81 6.80 14.11
CA GLY A 202 0.72 7.77 14.28
C GLY A 202 -0.65 7.09 14.34
N ARG A 203 -0.89 6.12 13.46
CA ARG A 203 -2.12 5.30 13.47
C ARG A 203 -2.25 4.48 14.75
N THR A 204 -1.18 3.88 15.24
CA THR A 204 -1.20 3.11 16.50
C THR A 204 -1.54 4.02 17.69
N LEU A 205 -0.86 5.16 17.82
CA LEU A 205 -1.10 6.12 18.90
C LEU A 205 -2.51 6.73 18.84
N LEU A 206 -3.00 7.03 17.64
CA LEU A 206 -4.35 7.52 17.43
C LEU A 206 -5.38 6.46 17.84
N ALA A 207 -5.18 5.20 17.43
CA ALA A 207 -6.06 4.10 17.81
C ALA A 207 -6.08 3.88 19.34
N GLU A 208 -4.93 3.94 20.00
CA GLU A 208 -4.83 3.88 21.47
C GLU A 208 -5.53 5.05 22.14
N GLY A 209 -5.38 6.26 21.61
CA GLY A 209 -6.06 7.46 22.11
C GLY A 209 -7.58 7.36 21.98
N MET A 210 -8.07 6.90 20.83
CA MET A 210 -9.50 6.70 20.60
C MET A 210 -10.09 5.64 21.52
N ARG A 211 -9.39 4.51 21.74
CA ARG A 211 -9.83 3.42 22.61
C ARG A 211 -10.17 3.87 24.03
N ARG A 212 -9.51 4.91 24.56
CA ARG A 212 -9.77 5.44 25.91
C ARG A 212 -11.14 6.12 26.07
N GLY A 213 -11.80 6.49 24.97
CA GLY A 213 -13.13 7.11 24.98
C GLY A 213 -14.24 6.24 24.39
N LEU A 214 -13.94 5.00 24.00
CA LEU A 214 -14.91 4.09 23.41
C LEU A 214 -15.78 3.46 24.51
N VAL A 215 -17.10 3.64 24.41
CA VAL A 215 -18.09 3.02 25.29
C VAL A 215 -18.72 1.84 24.54
N PRO A 216 -18.73 0.61 25.10
CA PRO A 216 -19.44 -0.53 24.51
C PRO A 216 -20.90 -0.18 24.20
N ILE A 217 -21.42 -0.69 23.09
CA ILE A 217 -22.78 -0.35 22.69
C ILE A 217 -23.82 -0.82 23.71
N GLU A 218 -23.57 -1.94 24.37
CA GLU A 218 -24.42 -2.49 25.42
C GLU A 218 -24.51 -1.55 26.63
N ALA A 219 -23.38 -0.93 27.00
CA ALA A 219 -23.32 0.04 28.10
C ALA A 219 -24.10 1.31 27.75
N PHE A 220 -24.03 1.76 26.50
CA PHE A 220 -24.84 2.88 26.03
C PHE A 220 -26.34 2.55 26.04
N LEU A 221 -26.75 1.40 25.53
CA LEU A 221 -28.16 0.97 25.57
C LEU A 221 -28.68 0.88 27.01
N SER A 222 -27.86 0.38 27.93
CA SER A 222 -28.18 0.33 29.36
C SER A 222 -28.41 1.74 29.92
N SER A 223 -27.61 2.73 29.50
CA SER A 223 -27.81 4.13 29.91
C SER A 223 -29.11 4.76 29.39
N LEU A 224 -29.60 4.34 28.22
CA LEU A 224 -30.88 4.82 27.67
C LEU A 224 -32.08 4.40 28.52
N HIS A 225 -32.00 3.21 29.12
CA HIS A 225 -33.03 2.70 30.04
C HIS A 225 -33.05 3.45 31.37
N ILE A 226 -31.94 4.07 31.78
CA ILE A 226 -31.83 4.79 33.05
C ILE A 226 -32.21 6.26 32.86
N GLU A 227 -31.65 6.91 31.84
CA GLU A 227 -31.83 8.35 31.62
C GLU A 227 -33.15 8.70 30.93
N HIS A 228 -33.82 7.73 30.27
CA HIS A 228 -35.07 7.90 29.53
C HIS A 228 -35.14 9.20 28.70
N PRO A 229 -34.25 9.35 27.71
CA PRO A 229 -34.17 10.58 26.93
C PRO A 229 -35.40 10.79 26.05
N VAL A 230 -35.69 12.06 25.75
CA VAL A 230 -36.77 12.44 24.84
C VAL A 230 -36.52 11.87 23.46
N ARG A 231 -37.53 11.17 22.91
CA ARG A 231 -37.50 10.62 21.55
C ARG A 231 -38.25 11.54 20.58
N VAL A 232 -37.59 11.94 19.49
CA VAL A 232 -38.20 12.72 18.41
C VAL A 232 -38.47 11.83 17.19
N ALA A 233 -39.53 12.15 16.46
CA ALA A 233 -39.89 11.43 15.24
C ALA A 233 -38.78 11.49 14.18
N GLY A 234 -38.63 10.41 13.43
CA GLY A 234 -37.67 10.29 12.32
C GLY A 234 -36.55 9.29 12.57
N THR A 235 -35.57 9.28 11.67
CA THR A 235 -34.47 8.32 11.70
C THR A 235 -33.12 9.03 11.66
N ALA A 236 -32.22 8.71 12.59
CA ALA A 236 -30.84 9.20 12.57
C ALA A 236 -29.87 8.09 12.13
N VAL A 237 -29.02 8.37 11.14
CA VAL A 237 -27.98 7.45 10.68
C VAL A 237 -26.62 7.96 11.14
N PHE A 238 -25.96 7.19 12.01
CA PHE A 238 -24.60 7.45 12.49
C PHE A 238 -23.63 6.48 11.83
N MET A 239 -22.61 7.02 11.16
CA MET A 239 -21.55 6.18 10.59
C MET A 239 -20.63 5.64 11.69
N THR A 240 -20.29 4.36 11.61
CA THR A 240 -19.35 3.71 12.54
C THR A 240 -18.39 2.78 11.82
N SER A 241 -17.23 2.52 12.42
CA SER A 241 -16.27 1.50 11.97
C SER A 241 -16.38 0.19 12.76
N ASN A 242 -17.21 0.16 13.82
CA ASN A 242 -17.46 -1.01 14.65
C ASN A 242 -18.88 -0.93 15.24
N LEU A 243 -19.67 -1.99 15.12
CA LEU A 243 -21.04 -2.04 15.64
C LEU A 243 -21.13 -2.37 17.13
N ASP A 244 -20.07 -2.93 17.72
CA ASP A 244 -20.04 -3.30 19.13
C ASP A 244 -19.57 -2.13 20.03
N VAL A 245 -19.29 -0.98 19.42
CA VAL A 245 -18.83 0.22 20.11
C VAL A 245 -19.70 1.41 19.72
N THR A 246 -20.07 2.23 20.70
CA THR A 246 -20.87 3.44 20.47
C THR A 246 -20.06 4.48 19.72
N PRO A 247 -20.56 5.01 18.58
CA PRO A 247 -19.86 6.06 17.85
C PRO A 247 -19.68 7.32 18.71
N PRO A 248 -18.48 7.93 18.75
CA PRO A 248 -18.25 9.14 19.54
C PRO A 248 -19.22 10.29 19.22
N VAL A 249 -19.65 10.38 17.95
CA VAL A 249 -20.64 11.38 17.50
C VAL A 249 -22.00 11.15 18.14
N LEU A 250 -22.42 9.89 18.27
CA LEU A 250 -23.67 9.55 18.95
C LEU A 250 -23.59 9.90 20.44
N LEU A 251 -22.48 9.57 21.09
CA LEU A 251 -22.26 9.92 22.50
C LEU A 251 -22.27 11.45 22.73
N HIS A 252 -21.59 12.21 21.88
CA HIS A 252 -21.60 13.68 21.96
C HIS A 252 -22.99 14.25 21.68
N HIS A 253 -23.68 13.77 20.64
CA HIS A 253 -25.05 14.17 20.33
C HIS A 253 -25.96 13.93 21.53
N PHE A 254 -25.88 12.74 22.12
CA PHE A 254 -26.65 12.36 23.27
C PHE A 254 -26.37 13.25 24.48
N LYS A 255 -25.09 13.44 24.82
CA LYS A 255 -24.65 14.24 25.97
C LYS A 255 -25.07 15.71 25.88
N HIS A 256 -25.01 16.31 24.70
CA HIS A 256 -25.28 17.74 24.51
C HIS A 256 -26.75 18.03 24.22
N ASN A 257 -27.38 17.29 23.32
CA ASN A 257 -28.75 17.56 22.90
C ASN A 257 -29.78 16.89 23.81
N LYS A 258 -29.40 15.80 24.52
CA LYS A 258 -30.28 15.03 25.41
C LYS A 258 -31.54 14.50 24.74
N VAL A 259 -31.51 14.37 23.42
CA VAL A 259 -32.60 13.93 22.56
C VAL A 259 -32.06 12.85 21.62
N LEU A 260 -32.88 11.85 21.33
CA LEU A 260 -32.60 10.82 20.32
C LEU A 260 -33.77 10.69 19.36
N HIS A 261 -33.49 10.22 18.15
CA HIS A 261 -34.57 9.87 17.22
C HIS A 261 -35.24 8.56 17.68
N GLU A 262 -36.50 8.35 17.28
CA GLU A 262 -37.21 7.09 17.48
C GLU A 262 -36.45 5.90 16.89
N GLN A 263 -35.80 6.12 15.73
CA GLN A 263 -34.95 5.13 15.10
C GLN A 263 -33.51 5.66 14.96
N VAL A 264 -32.55 4.90 15.49
CA VAL A 264 -31.12 5.19 15.36
C VAL A 264 -30.45 4.05 14.62
N ILE A 265 -29.83 4.35 13.49
CA ILE A 265 -29.11 3.38 12.65
C ILE A 265 -27.62 3.62 12.80
N LEU A 266 -26.90 2.61 13.29
CA LEU A 266 -25.45 2.55 13.26
C LEU A 266 -25.04 1.89 11.94
N LEU A 267 -24.52 2.67 11.00
CA LEU A 267 -24.15 2.19 9.68
C LEU A 267 -22.64 1.92 9.59
N TYR A 268 -22.29 0.67 9.33
CA TYR A 268 -20.93 0.22 9.06
C TYR A 268 -20.79 -0.20 7.59
N VAL A 269 -19.90 0.46 6.85
CA VAL A 269 -19.65 0.13 5.44
C VAL A 269 -18.39 -0.72 5.33
N VAL A 270 -18.52 -1.90 4.74
CA VAL A 270 -17.44 -2.86 4.55
C VAL A 270 -17.15 -3.01 3.06
N THR A 271 -15.89 -2.84 2.68
CA THR A 271 -15.41 -3.13 1.32
C THR A 271 -14.89 -4.56 1.29
N GLU A 272 -15.54 -5.41 0.49
CA GLU A 272 -15.22 -6.82 0.33
C GLU A 272 -14.11 -7.05 -0.70
N ASN A 273 -13.44 -8.20 -0.58
CA ASN A 273 -12.39 -8.63 -1.53
C ASN A 273 -12.94 -9.22 -2.84
N VAL A 274 -14.18 -8.87 -3.22
CA VAL A 274 -14.81 -9.27 -4.48
C VAL A 274 -15.10 -8.02 -5.34
N PRO A 275 -15.12 -8.11 -6.68
CA PRO A 275 -15.34 -6.93 -7.53
C PRO A 275 -16.70 -6.28 -7.24
N LYS A 276 -17.74 -7.10 -7.13
CA LYS A 276 -19.11 -6.67 -6.87
C LYS A 276 -19.76 -7.62 -5.87
N VAL A 277 -20.49 -7.09 -4.91
CA VAL A 277 -21.28 -7.88 -3.96
C VAL A 277 -22.68 -8.10 -4.53
N ASP A 278 -23.19 -9.32 -4.37
CA ASP A 278 -24.57 -9.67 -4.73
C ASP A 278 -25.56 -8.72 -4.04
N PRO A 279 -26.56 -8.16 -4.74
CA PRO A 279 -27.59 -7.33 -4.12
C PRO A 279 -28.24 -7.92 -2.87
N ALA A 280 -28.37 -9.25 -2.76
CA ALA A 280 -28.98 -9.91 -1.61
C ALA A 280 -28.08 -9.90 -0.36
N ASP A 281 -26.76 -10.02 -0.53
CA ASP A 281 -25.77 -10.01 0.57
C ASP A 281 -25.30 -8.60 0.94
N ARG A 282 -25.78 -7.58 0.21
CA ARG A 282 -25.32 -6.20 0.34
C ARG A 282 -25.59 -5.58 1.68
N VAL A 283 -26.68 -5.95 2.34
CA VAL A 283 -27.11 -5.31 3.59
C VAL A 283 -27.46 -6.37 4.61
N ARG A 284 -26.90 -6.24 5.82
CA ARG A 284 -27.28 -7.04 6.98
C ARG A 284 -27.73 -6.12 8.09
N VAL A 285 -28.84 -6.48 8.72
CA VAL A 285 -29.48 -5.68 9.77
C VAL A 285 -29.50 -6.47 11.07
N ARG A 286 -29.03 -5.86 12.15
CA ARG A 286 -29.06 -6.38 13.54
C ARG A 286 -29.89 -5.42 14.39
N ASN A 287 -30.96 -5.91 15.01
CA ASN A 287 -31.69 -5.13 16.01
C ASN A 287 -30.90 -5.15 17.32
N LEU A 288 -30.60 -3.97 17.87
CA LEU A 288 -29.85 -3.81 19.10
C LEU A 288 -30.73 -3.52 20.32
N GLY A 289 -32.02 -3.23 20.13
CA GLY A 289 -32.93 -2.77 21.17
C GLY A 289 -33.11 -1.25 21.18
N ASP A 290 -34.13 -0.75 21.89
CA ASP A 290 -34.41 0.68 22.10
C ASP A 290 -34.49 1.56 20.83
N GLY A 291 -35.01 0.98 19.75
CA GLY A 291 -35.07 1.66 18.44
C GLY A 291 -33.69 1.85 17.79
N VAL A 292 -32.65 1.18 18.30
CA VAL A 292 -31.29 1.19 17.77
C VAL A 292 -31.06 -0.05 16.89
N TYR A 293 -30.51 0.16 15.70
CA TYR A 293 -30.24 -0.87 14.71
C TYR A 293 -28.80 -0.78 14.22
N GLY A 294 -28.09 -1.90 14.18
CA GLY A 294 -26.81 -2.03 13.49
C GLY A 294 -27.03 -2.47 12.05
N VAL A 295 -26.47 -1.72 11.09
CA VAL A 295 -26.56 -2.05 9.67
C VAL A 295 -25.15 -2.19 9.11
N VAL A 296 -24.86 -3.35 8.51
CA VAL A 296 -23.63 -3.57 7.76
C VAL A 296 -23.95 -3.52 6.28
N ALA A 297 -23.28 -2.63 5.54
CA ALA A 297 -23.41 -2.52 4.09
C ALA A 297 -22.12 -2.98 3.40
N HIS A 298 -22.21 -4.06 2.64
CA HIS A 298 -21.11 -4.69 1.92
C HIS A 298 -21.04 -4.18 0.48
N TYR A 299 -19.85 -3.74 0.06
CA TYR A 299 -19.60 -3.28 -1.30
C TYR A 299 -18.36 -3.96 -1.86
N GLY A 300 -18.39 -4.30 -3.15
CA GLY A 300 -17.19 -4.79 -3.82
C GLY A 300 -16.16 -3.68 -4.04
N PHE A 301 -14.91 -4.05 -4.30
CA PHE A 301 -13.81 -3.09 -4.42
C PHE A 301 -13.91 -2.16 -5.65
N VAL A 302 -14.76 -2.49 -6.64
CA VAL A 302 -15.05 -1.57 -7.76
C VAL A 302 -16.35 -0.77 -7.56
N GLU A 303 -17.10 -1.03 -6.50
CA GLU A 303 -18.37 -0.35 -6.24
C GLU A 303 -18.15 0.93 -5.42
N HIS A 304 -18.86 1.99 -5.79
CA HIS A 304 -18.94 3.20 -4.97
C HIS A 304 -20.07 3.05 -3.94
N PRO A 305 -19.77 3.11 -2.62
CA PRO A 305 -20.79 3.01 -1.59
C PRO A 305 -21.86 4.09 -1.72
N ASN A 306 -23.13 3.70 -1.79
CA ASN A 306 -24.26 4.62 -1.82
C ASN A 306 -25.13 4.38 -0.59
N VAL A 307 -24.86 5.15 0.46
CA VAL A 307 -25.53 5.03 1.76
C VAL A 307 -27.06 5.16 1.65
N PRO A 308 -27.63 6.18 0.99
CA PRO A 308 -29.09 6.26 0.82
C PRO A 308 -29.70 5.03 0.13
N ARG A 309 -29.01 4.45 -0.85
CA ARG A 309 -29.47 3.23 -1.51
C ARG A 309 -29.44 2.02 -0.59
N ALA A 310 -28.38 1.85 0.21
CA ALA A 310 -28.30 0.76 1.20
C ALA A 310 -29.41 0.88 2.25
N ILE A 311 -29.68 2.09 2.75
CA ILE A 311 -30.76 2.32 3.74
C ILE A 311 -32.14 2.00 3.14
N LYS A 312 -32.37 2.27 1.85
CA LYS A 312 -33.62 1.84 1.18
C LYS A 312 -33.78 0.33 1.17
N GLN A 313 -32.69 -0.42 0.97
CA GLN A 313 -32.71 -1.89 0.97
C GLN A 313 -32.99 -2.48 2.36
N CYS A 314 -32.64 -1.77 3.45
CA CYS A 314 -32.99 -2.20 4.80
C CYS A 314 -34.51 -2.39 5.02
N ARG A 315 -35.37 -1.80 4.16
CA ARG A 315 -36.82 -2.01 4.21
C ARG A 315 -37.21 -3.48 4.04
N GLU A 316 -36.45 -4.24 3.26
CA GLU A 316 -36.67 -5.68 3.05
C GLU A 316 -36.45 -6.48 4.34
N PHE A 317 -35.66 -5.94 5.28
CA PHE A 317 -35.38 -6.53 6.59
C PHE A 317 -36.23 -5.93 7.72
N GLY A 318 -37.37 -5.30 7.38
CA GLY A 318 -38.35 -4.78 8.33
C GLY A 318 -38.06 -3.36 8.86
N LEU A 319 -36.99 -2.70 8.40
CA LEU A 319 -36.63 -1.35 8.83
C LEU A 319 -37.43 -0.30 8.03
N ARG A 320 -38.51 0.22 8.62
CA ARG A 320 -39.37 1.23 7.99
C ARG A 320 -38.75 2.63 8.06
N VAL A 321 -37.83 2.93 7.15
CA VAL A 321 -37.19 4.25 7.06
C VAL A 321 -37.93 5.16 6.08
N ARG A 322 -38.38 6.33 6.54
CA ARG A 322 -38.89 7.42 5.68
C ARG A 322 -37.72 8.31 5.25
N MET A 323 -37.32 8.21 3.98
CA MET A 323 -36.11 8.89 3.48
C MET A 323 -36.16 10.42 3.55
N SER A 324 -37.36 11.02 3.62
CA SER A 324 -37.54 12.47 3.80
C SER A 324 -37.11 12.96 5.19
N ASP A 325 -37.15 12.06 6.18
CA ASP A 325 -37.00 12.40 7.61
C ASP A 325 -35.71 11.76 8.18
N VAL A 326 -34.72 11.51 7.31
CA VAL A 326 -33.44 10.91 7.70
C VAL A 326 -32.38 11.98 7.90
N SER A 327 -31.83 12.04 9.11
CA SER A 327 -30.68 12.86 9.44
C SER A 327 -29.40 12.01 9.42
N TYR A 328 -28.41 12.43 8.62
CA TYR A 328 -27.12 11.75 8.52
C TYR A 328 -26.07 12.44 9.38
N TYR A 329 -25.49 11.70 10.32
CA TYR A 329 -24.43 12.18 11.21
C TYR A 329 -23.11 11.53 10.82
N LEU A 330 -22.18 12.36 10.36
CA LEU A 330 -20.82 11.95 10.03
C LEU A 330 -19.83 12.58 11.01
N GLY A 331 -19.02 11.73 11.65
CA GLY A 331 -17.92 12.22 12.48
C GLY A 331 -16.82 12.79 11.61
N ARG A 332 -16.41 14.02 11.92
CA ARG A 332 -15.17 14.58 11.39
C ARG A 332 -14.09 14.49 12.46
N GLU A 333 -13.12 13.61 12.25
CA GLU A 333 -11.93 13.56 13.08
C GLU A 333 -11.01 14.73 12.68
N THR A 334 -10.71 15.61 13.63
CA THR A 334 -9.68 16.65 13.44
C THR A 334 -8.49 16.28 14.30
N LEU A 335 -7.35 16.00 13.66
CA LEU A 335 -6.12 15.65 14.37
C LEU A 335 -5.48 16.91 14.93
N LEU A 336 -5.63 17.12 16.24
CA LEU A 336 -4.94 18.18 16.96
C LEU A 336 -3.61 17.63 17.49
N THR A 337 -2.50 18.21 17.03
CA THR A 337 -1.18 17.81 17.51
C THR A 337 -0.95 18.34 18.92
N SER A 338 -0.84 17.45 19.90
CA SER A 338 -0.49 17.83 21.28
C SER A 338 1.02 17.91 21.48
N ARG A 339 1.49 18.78 22.39
CA ARG A 339 2.88 18.77 22.89
C ARG A 339 3.20 17.55 23.76
N LYS A 340 2.19 16.84 24.30
CA LYS A 340 2.40 15.66 25.14
C LYS A 340 2.98 14.48 24.34
N GLY A 341 3.75 13.63 25.03
CA GLY A 341 4.63 12.59 24.46
C GLY A 341 3.95 11.53 23.59
N GLY A 342 4.77 10.79 22.84
CA GLY A 342 4.35 9.68 21.96
C GLY A 342 5.06 9.68 20.59
N MET A 343 5.41 10.87 20.08
CA MET A 343 6.08 11.04 18.79
C MET A 343 6.79 12.41 18.73
N TRP A 344 7.92 12.50 18.01
CA TRP A 344 8.64 13.77 17.78
C TRP A 344 7.80 14.76 16.96
N HIS A 345 8.03 16.07 17.14
CA HIS A 345 7.20 17.11 16.53
C HIS A 345 7.12 17.04 14.99
N TRP A 346 8.24 16.87 14.29
CA TRP A 346 8.22 16.78 12.83
C TRP A 346 7.42 15.58 12.33
N ARG A 347 7.48 14.44 13.03
CA ARG A 347 6.70 13.24 12.70
C ARG A 347 5.21 13.45 12.95
N LYS A 348 4.84 14.21 13.99
CA LYS A 348 3.43 14.60 14.23
C LYS A 348 2.90 15.50 13.13
N SER A 349 3.68 16.50 12.69
CA SER A 349 3.30 17.37 11.58
C SER A 349 3.18 16.58 10.27
N LEU A 350 4.13 15.67 10.00
CA LEU A 350 4.07 14.78 8.84
C LEU A 350 2.85 13.87 8.89
N PHE A 351 2.55 13.26 10.04
CA PHE A 351 1.37 12.41 10.23
C PHE A 351 0.05 13.18 10.09
N ALA A 352 0.01 14.46 10.47
CA ALA A 352 -1.17 15.30 10.31
C ALA A 352 -1.35 15.83 8.88
N PHE A 353 -0.26 15.91 8.12
CA PHE A 353 -0.26 16.32 6.71
C PHE A 353 -0.66 15.16 5.78
N LEU A 354 -0.13 13.96 6.04
CA LEU A 354 -0.48 12.70 5.36
C LEU A 354 -1.91 12.29 5.69
#